data_AF-A0A831LC19-F1
#
_entry.id   AF-A0A831LC19-F1
#
_cell.length_a   1.000
_cell.length_b   1.000
_cell.length_c   1.000
_cell.angle_alpha   90.00
_cell.angle_beta   90.00
_cell.angle_gamma   90.00
#
_symmetry.space_group_name_H-M   'P 1'
#
loop_
_entity.id
_entity.type
_entity.pdbx_description
1 polymer ?
#
loop_
_entity_poly.entity_id
_entity_poly.type
_entity_poly.pdbx_seq_one_letter_code
_entity_poly.pdbx_strand_id
1 'polypeptide(L)'
;MSVDVAYLALGELEKLLAQYEEKVKGIEDTWKAYVDAVSKTKSSWDADLAKIKIRIDQLRNVVESLKREQEILLAKKELGLISEKDYVSLSSELQKKIDEYQERLNALTQKVTELESRILYLWSRALTREYLSKFDLVELEKKIEDAKAAGRIDDETYAKMRHEITIMKHAWELLSLISPTDKV
;
A
#
# COMPACT_ATOMS: atom_id res chain seq x y z
N MET A 1 -30.09 -56.30 -12.02
CA MET A 1 -29.93 -55.36 -13.17
C MET A 1 -30.24 -53.91 -12.82
N SER A 2 -31.45 -53.51 -12.42
CA SER A 2 -31.69 -52.07 -12.11
C SER A 2 -31.01 -51.60 -10.81
N VAL A 3 -30.96 -52.47 -9.80
CA VAL A 3 -30.33 -52.19 -8.50
C VAL A 3 -28.80 -52.06 -8.62
N ASP A 4 -28.16 -52.93 -9.42
CA ASP A 4 -26.71 -52.91 -9.65
C ASP A 4 -26.27 -51.64 -10.41
N VAL A 5 -27.09 -51.17 -11.35
CA VAL A 5 -26.87 -49.91 -12.08
C VAL A 5 -27.01 -48.71 -11.13
N ALA A 6 -27.97 -48.75 -10.20
CA ALA A 6 -28.13 -47.69 -9.20
C ALA A 6 -26.94 -47.62 -8.23
N TYR A 7 -26.41 -48.76 -7.77
CA TYR A 7 -25.23 -48.79 -6.90
C TYR A 7 -23.97 -48.29 -7.62
N LEU A 8 -23.79 -48.62 -8.90
CA LEU A 8 -22.67 -48.11 -9.69
C LEU A 8 -22.77 -46.59 -9.89
N ALA A 9 -23.96 -46.07 -10.21
CA ALA A 9 -24.20 -44.64 -10.35
C ALA A 9 -23.97 -43.87 -9.03
N LEU A 10 -24.35 -44.46 -7.89
CA LEU A 10 -24.08 -43.90 -6.56
C LEU A 10 -22.57 -43.82 -6.29
N GLY A 11 -21.82 -44.89 -6.53
CA GLY A 11 -20.37 -44.89 -6.32
C GLY A 11 -19.62 -43.92 -7.23
N GLU A 12 -20.06 -43.74 -8.48
CA GLU A 12 -19.51 -42.73 -9.39
C GLU A 12 -19.81 -41.30 -8.90
N LEU A 13 -21.02 -41.04 -8.41
CA LEU A 13 -21.40 -39.75 -7.83
C LEU A 13 -20.59 -39.42 -6.57
N GLU A 14 -20.46 -40.36 -5.64
CA GLU A 14 -19.67 -40.20 -4.41
C GLU A 14 -18.21 -39.86 -4.74
N LYS A 15 -17.62 -40.57 -5.71
CA LYS A 15 -16.25 -40.29 -6.16
C LYS A 15 -16.14 -38.90 -6.77
N LEU A 16 -17.12 -38.47 -7.56
CA LEU A 16 -17.12 -37.13 -8.17
C LEU A 16 -17.24 -36.04 -7.10
N LEU A 17 -18.13 -36.21 -6.12
CA LEU A 17 -18.30 -35.27 -5.02
C LEU A 17 -17.01 -35.15 -4.19
N ALA A 18 -16.40 -36.28 -3.83
CA ALA A 18 -15.12 -36.29 -3.10
C ALA A 18 -14.00 -35.54 -3.85
N GLN A 19 -13.94 -35.64 -5.18
CA GLN A 19 -12.98 -34.86 -5.98
C GLN A 19 -13.26 -33.36 -5.91
N TYR A 20 -14.52 -32.93 -5.84
CA TYR A 20 -14.85 -31.52 -5.68
C TYR A 20 -14.58 -31.01 -4.26
N GLU A 21 -14.83 -31.81 -3.23
CA GLU A 21 -14.46 -31.48 -1.85
C GLU A 21 -12.96 -31.23 -1.71
N GLU A 22 -12.13 -32.11 -2.29
CA GLU A 22 -10.67 -31.94 -2.29
C GLU A 22 -10.25 -30.67 -3.04
N LYS A 23 -10.85 -30.39 -4.20
CA LYS A 23 -10.58 -29.16 -4.97
C LYS A 23 -10.96 -27.90 -4.20
N VAL A 24 -12.13 -27.89 -3.57
CA VAL A 24 -12.61 -26.74 -2.77
C VAL A 24 -11.66 -26.51 -1.60
N LYS A 25 -11.29 -27.57 -0.87
CA LYS A 25 -10.30 -27.48 0.21
C LYS A 25 -8.97 -26.91 -0.27
N GLY A 26 -8.47 -27.33 -1.43
CA GLY A 26 -7.25 -26.79 -2.02
C GLY A 26 -7.34 -25.28 -2.35
N ILE A 27 -8.51 -24.82 -2.80
CA ILE A 27 -8.77 -23.39 -3.02
C ILE A 27 -8.75 -22.63 -1.69
N GLU A 28 -9.42 -23.15 -0.66
CA GLU A 28 -9.46 -22.53 0.68
C GLU A 28 -8.08 -22.43 1.31
N ASP A 29 -7.27 -23.48 1.22
CA ASP A 29 -5.91 -23.50 1.76
C ASP A 29 -5.00 -22.48 1.04
N THR A 30 -5.10 -22.42 -0.29
CA THR A 30 -4.38 -21.42 -1.10
C THR A 30 -4.82 -20.00 -0.76
N TRP A 31 -6.13 -19.80 -0.55
CA TRP A 31 -6.69 -18.51 -0.17
C TRP A 31 -6.20 -18.05 1.21
N LYS A 32 -6.20 -18.94 2.21
CA LYS A 32 -5.67 -18.64 3.55
C LYS A 32 -4.21 -18.21 3.48
N ALA A 33 -3.37 -18.95 2.76
CA ALA A 33 -1.97 -18.60 2.57
C ALA A 33 -1.79 -17.24 1.90
N TYR A 34 -2.63 -16.91 0.91
CA TYR A 34 -2.65 -15.59 0.27
C TYR A 34 -3.01 -14.48 1.28
N VAL A 35 -4.08 -14.65 2.07
CA VAL A 35 -4.53 -13.68 3.08
C VAL A 35 -3.43 -13.41 4.11
N ASP A 36 -2.78 -14.45 4.60
CA ASP A 36 -1.69 -14.34 5.58
C ASP A 36 -0.48 -13.57 5.00
N ALA A 37 -0.07 -13.93 3.78
CA ALA A 37 1.06 -13.28 3.12
C ALA A 37 0.80 -11.79 2.86
N VAL A 38 -0.41 -11.45 2.40
CA VAL A 38 -0.82 -10.08 2.15
C VAL A 38 -0.92 -9.29 3.46
N SER A 39 -1.55 -9.84 4.49
CA SER A 39 -1.70 -9.17 5.80
C SER A 39 -0.35 -8.87 6.43
N LYS A 40 0.58 -9.83 6.39
CA LYS A 40 1.96 -9.65 6.84
C LYS A 40 2.67 -8.55 6.04
N THR A 41 2.54 -8.57 4.72
CA THR A 41 3.16 -7.58 3.84
C THR A 41 2.61 -6.17 4.09
N LYS A 42 1.29 -6.01 4.25
CA LYS A 42 0.65 -4.74 4.59
C LYS A 42 1.15 -4.21 5.93
N SER A 43 1.19 -5.06 6.95
CA SER A 43 1.69 -4.68 8.28
C SER A 43 3.15 -4.23 8.24
N SER A 44 4.02 -4.97 7.54
CA SER A 44 5.42 -4.57 7.35
C SER A 44 5.54 -3.26 6.58
N TRP A 45 4.74 -3.07 5.53
CA TRP A 45 4.71 -1.82 4.77
C TRP A 45 4.31 -0.64 5.64
N ASP A 46 3.24 -0.74 6.42
CA ASP A 46 2.79 0.34 7.30
C ASP A 46 3.85 0.71 8.36
N ALA A 47 4.55 -0.29 8.89
CA ALA A 47 5.62 -0.07 9.87
C ALA A 47 6.87 0.59 9.26
N ASP A 48 7.21 0.26 8.01
CA ASP A 48 8.40 0.77 7.34
C ASP A 48 8.15 2.06 6.54
N LEU A 49 6.90 2.36 6.16
CA LEU A 49 6.54 3.54 5.37
C LEU A 49 7.01 4.84 6.03
N ALA A 50 6.86 4.97 7.36
CA ALA A 50 7.34 6.13 8.09
C ALA A 50 8.86 6.32 7.95
N LYS A 51 9.63 5.22 8.03
CA LYS A 51 11.09 5.27 7.84
C LYS A 51 11.45 5.63 6.40
N ILE A 52 10.72 5.11 5.43
CA ILE A 52 10.92 5.41 4.00
C ILE A 52 10.68 6.90 3.73
N LYS A 53 9.58 7.46 4.25
CA LYS A 53 9.26 8.89 4.12
C LYS A 53 10.34 9.78 4.72
N ILE A 54 10.82 9.46 5.93
CA ILE A 54 11.94 10.17 6.55
C ILE A 54 13.17 10.21 5.63
N ARG A 55 13.51 9.09 4.96
CA ARG A 55 14.65 9.05 4.04
C ARG A 55 14.41 9.87 2.77
N ILE A 56 13.18 9.87 2.23
CA ILE A 56 12.79 10.71 1.10
C ILE A 56 12.91 12.20 1.48
N ASP A 57 12.43 12.60 2.65
CA ASP A 57 12.52 13.98 3.11
C ASP A 57 13.96 14.41 3.37
N GLN A 58 14.80 13.53 3.90
CA GLN A 58 16.24 13.78 4.02
C GLN A 58 16.88 14.05 2.66
N LEU A 59 16.56 13.26 1.63
CA LEU A 59 17.06 13.48 0.28
C LEU A 59 16.52 14.78 -0.32
N ARG A 60 15.26 15.12 -0.09
CA ARG A 60 14.65 16.39 -0.51
C ARG A 60 15.40 17.58 0.11
N ASN A 61 15.68 17.51 1.41
CA ASN A 61 16.43 18.55 2.13
C ASN A 61 17.87 18.72 1.59
N VAL A 62 18.52 17.62 1.18
CA VAL A 62 19.84 17.69 0.51
C VAL A 62 19.73 18.43 -0.82
N VAL A 63 18.73 18.12 -1.65
CA VAL A 63 18.50 18.82 -2.93
C VAL A 63 18.24 20.31 -2.69
N GLU A 64 17.41 20.66 -1.70
CA GLU A 64 17.15 22.06 -1.34
C GLU A 64 18.41 22.78 -0.85
N SER A 65 19.25 22.11 -0.06
CA SER A 65 20.52 22.66 0.39
C SER A 65 21.45 22.97 -0.78
N LEU A 66 21.53 22.07 -1.77
CA LEU A 66 22.35 22.28 -2.97
C LEU A 66 21.82 23.44 -3.83
N LYS A 67 20.49 23.59 -3.94
CA LYS A 67 19.87 24.74 -4.64
C LYS A 67 20.21 26.06 -3.94
N ARG A 68 20.16 26.10 -2.61
CA ARG A 68 20.59 27.29 -1.84
C ARG A 68 22.08 27.59 -2.03
N GLU A 69 22.93 26.56 -2.11
CA GLU A 69 24.36 26.75 -2.38
C GLU A 69 24.59 27.36 -3.77
N GLN A 70 23.77 26.99 -4.75
CA GLN A 70 23.79 27.57 -6.09
C GLN A 70 23.40 29.06 -6.09
N GLU A 71 22.39 29.44 -5.31
CA GLU A 71 22.00 30.84 -5.09
C GLU A 71 23.13 31.65 -4.42
N ILE A 72 23.79 31.06 -3.42
CA ILE A 72 24.94 31.68 -2.74
C ILE A 72 26.11 31.89 -3.72
N LEU A 73 26.39 30.92 -4.60
CA LEU A 73 27.43 31.08 -5.63
C LEU A 73 27.11 32.21 -6.61
N LEU A 74 25.84 32.36 -7.01
CA LEU A 74 25.40 33.46 -7.85
C LEU A 74 25.64 34.81 -7.14
N ALA A 75 25.23 34.94 -5.89
CA ALA A 75 25.47 36.15 -5.11
C ALA A 75 26.97 36.47 -4.95
N LYS A 76 27.81 35.45 -4.71
CA LYS A 76 29.27 35.63 -4.64
C LYS A 76 29.87 36.14 -5.95
N LYS A 77 29.39 35.64 -7.09
CA LYS A 77 29.79 36.15 -8.41
C LYS A 77 29.38 37.61 -8.58
N GLU A 78 28.12 37.95 -8.26
CA GLU A 78 27.60 39.31 -8.40
C GLU A 78 28.35 40.33 -7.52
N LEU A 79 28.82 39.89 -6.35
CA LEU A 79 29.66 40.70 -5.45
C LEU A 79 31.14 40.74 -5.86
N GLY A 80 31.53 40.08 -6.95
CA GLY A 80 32.92 40.01 -7.42
C GLY A 80 33.85 39.20 -6.51
N LEU A 81 33.30 38.35 -5.64
CA LEU A 81 34.07 37.52 -4.70
C LEU A 81 34.66 36.26 -5.36
N ILE A 82 34.13 35.87 -6.52
CA ILE A 82 34.63 34.77 -7.34
C ILE A 82 34.68 35.18 -8.81
N SER A 83 35.57 34.55 -9.58
CA SER A 83 35.68 34.81 -11.02
C SER A 83 34.51 34.16 -11.78
N GLU A 84 34.23 34.68 -12.99
CA GLU A 84 33.23 34.06 -13.89
C GLU A 84 33.57 32.60 -14.19
N LYS A 85 34.86 32.30 -14.38
CA LYS A 85 35.34 30.96 -14.69
C LYS A 85 35.08 29.98 -13.54
N ASP A 86 35.36 30.40 -12.31
CA ASP A 86 35.13 29.58 -11.12
C ASP A 86 33.64 29.39 -10.87
N TYR A 87 32.84 30.45 -11.06
CA TYR A 87 31.38 30.37 -10.98
C TYR A 87 30.83 29.34 -11.97
N VAL A 88 31.21 29.41 -13.25
CA VAL A 88 30.71 28.48 -14.28
C VAL A 88 31.08 27.04 -13.94
N SER A 89 32.32 26.79 -13.50
CA SER A 89 32.78 25.46 -13.12
C SER A 89 32.00 24.89 -11.93
N LEU A 90 31.91 25.65 -10.83
CA LEU A 90 31.25 25.22 -9.60
C LEU A 90 29.74 25.08 -9.78
N SER A 91 29.11 26.02 -10.48
CA SER A 91 27.69 25.98 -10.78
C SER A 91 27.33 24.78 -11.67
N SER A 92 28.17 24.44 -12.66
CA SER A 92 27.95 23.26 -13.49
C SER A 92 28.05 21.95 -12.68
N GLU A 93 29.02 21.86 -11.75
CA GLU A 93 29.15 20.67 -10.90
C GLU A 93 27.97 20.53 -9.93
N LEU A 94 27.54 21.63 -9.29
CA LEU A 94 26.38 21.63 -8.41
C LEU A 94 25.09 21.30 -9.17
N GLN A 95 24.90 21.87 -10.37
CA GLN A 95 23.73 21.57 -11.19
C GLN A 95 23.65 20.08 -11.52
N LYS A 96 24.76 19.45 -11.91
CA LYS A 96 24.80 18.01 -12.16
C LYS A 96 24.40 17.19 -10.93
N LYS A 97 24.86 17.57 -9.73
CA LYS A 97 24.47 16.90 -8.48
C LYS A 97 23.00 17.11 -8.15
N ILE A 98 22.48 18.33 -8.34
CA ILE A 98 21.06 18.65 -8.16
C ILE A 98 20.21 17.76 -9.08
N ASP A 99 20.57 17.69 -10.35
CA ASP A 99 19.83 16.90 -11.35
C ASP A 99 19.86 15.41 -11.00
N GLU A 100 21.03 14.86 -10.66
CA GLU A 100 21.19 13.45 -10.24
C GLU A 100 20.33 13.12 -9.01
N TYR A 101 20.40 13.94 -7.96
CA TYR A 101 19.64 13.69 -6.73
C TYR A 101 18.13 13.92 -6.94
N GLN A 102 17.73 14.90 -7.75
CA GLN A 102 16.34 15.16 -8.07
C GLN A 102 15.73 14.01 -8.88
N GLU A 103 16.45 13.47 -9.87
CA GLU A 103 16.01 12.31 -10.64
C GLU A 103 15.80 11.08 -9.74
N ARG A 104 16.79 10.78 -8.89
CA ARG A 104 16.69 9.66 -7.93
C ARG A 104 15.56 9.86 -6.93
N LEU A 105 15.38 11.07 -6.42
CA LEU A 105 14.28 11.40 -5.50
C LEU A 105 12.92 11.18 -6.15
N ASN A 106 12.76 11.61 -7.40
CA ASN A 106 11.52 11.40 -8.16
C ASN A 106 11.26 9.91 -8.37
N ALA A 107 12.27 9.14 -8.80
CA ALA A 107 12.15 7.69 -9.02
C ALA A 107 11.79 6.93 -7.74
N LEU A 108 12.41 7.27 -6.61
CA LEU A 108 12.10 6.66 -5.31
C LEU A 108 10.69 7.01 -4.84
N THR A 109 10.29 8.28 -4.98
CA THR A 109 8.94 8.73 -4.60
C THR A 109 7.88 8.00 -5.43
N GLN A 110 8.07 7.90 -6.75
CA GLN A 110 7.18 7.14 -7.62
C GLN A 110 7.09 5.67 -7.22
N LYS A 111 8.23 5.03 -6.94
CA LYS A 111 8.28 3.63 -6.52
C LYS A 111 7.52 3.39 -5.21
N VAL A 112 7.56 4.34 -4.28
CA VAL A 112 6.78 4.27 -3.04
C VAL A 112 5.28 4.31 -3.35
N THR A 113 4.83 5.26 -4.17
CA THR A 113 3.41 5.36 -4.58
C THR A 113 2.93 4.10 -5.30
N GLU A 114 3.74 3.55 -6.20
CA GLU A 114 3.43 2.31 -6.92
C GLU A 114 3.29 1.11 -5.97
N LEU A 115 4.22 0.97 -5.02
CA LEU A 115 4.17 -0.10 -4.03
C LEU A 115 2.97 0.05 -3.10
N GLU A 116 2.70 1.27 -2.62
CA GLU A 116 1.54 1.54 -1.77
C GLU A 116 0.22 1.17 -2.47
N SER A 117 0.05 1.58 -3.73
CA SER A 117 -1.12 1.23 -4.53
C SER A 117 -1.29 -0.28 -4.70
N ARG A 118 -0.20 -0.99 -5.03
CA ARG A 118 -0.23 -2.46 -5.21
C ARG A 118 -0.52 -3.19 -3.91
N ILE A 119 0.05 -2.73 -2.80
CA ILE A 119 -0.17 -3.32 -1.48
C ILE A 119 -1.61 -3.11 -1.04
N LEU A 120 -2.16 -1.90 -1.21
CA LEU A 120 -3.57 -1.61 -0.91
C LEU A 120 -4.51 -2.45 -1.77
N TYR A 121 -4.21 -2.63 -3.05
CA TYR A 121 -4.97 -3.50 -3.94
C TYR A 121 -4.98 -4.97 -3.49
N LEU A 122 -3.82 -5.52 -3.14
CA LEU A 122 -3.74 -6.91 -2.68
C LEU A 122 -4.44 -7.07 -1.33
N TRP A 123 -4.25 -6.10 -0.44
CA TRP A 123 -4.86 -6.06 0.89
C TRP A 123 -6.39 -6.00 0.83
N SER A 124 -6.97 -5.15 -0.04
CA SER A 124 -8.42 -5.06 -0.19
C SER A 124 -9.05 -6.40 -0.61
N ARG A 125 -8.35 -7.16 -1.45
CA ARG A 125 -8.77 -8.52 -1.84
C ARG A 125 -8.65 -9.51 -0.69
N ALA A 126 -7.65 -9.36 0.17
CA ALA A 126 -7.44 -10.26 1.31
C ALA A 126 -8.39 -9.99 2.48
N LEU A 127 -9.20 -8.93 2.45
CA LEU A 127 -10.17 -8.65 3.50
C LEU A 127 -11.23 -9.76 3.57
N THR A 128 -11.45 -10.27 4.77
CA THR A 128 -12.45 -11.31 5.04
C THR A 128 -13.50 -10.79 6.02
N ARG A 129 -14.66 -11.46 6.03
CA ARG A 129 -15.75 -11.12 6.96
C ARG A 129 -15.31 -11.29 8.42
N GLU A 130 -14.60 -12.36 8.72
CA GLU A 130 -14.06 -12.62 10.08
C GLU A 130 -13.08 -11.54 10.54
N TYR A 131 -12.24 -11.03 9.62
CA TYR A 131 -11.34 -9.93 9.93
C TYR A 131 -12.12 -8.63 10.18
N LEU A 132 -13.00 -8.27 9.26
CA LEU A 132 -13.75 -7.01 9.31
C LEU A 132 -14.76 -6.96 10.48
N SER A 133 -15.33 -8.09 10.89
CA SER A 133 -16.27 -8.16 12.03
C SER A 133 -15.63 -7.80 13.37
N LYS A 134 -14.30 -7.72 13.44
CA LYS A 134 -13.56 -7.28 14.64
C LYS A 134 -13.58 -5.75 14.81
N PHE A 135 -14.04 -5.01 13.82
CA PHE A 135 -14.03 -3.55 13.80
C PHE A 135 -15.44 -2.99 13.74
N ASP A 136 -15.72 -1.99 14.59
CA ASP A 136 -16.83 -1.06 14.33
C ASP A 136 -16.32 0.02 13.37
N LEU A 137 -16.60 -0.15 12.08
CA LEU A 137 -16.11 0.74 11.03
C LEU A 137 -16.71 2.15 11.12
N VAL A 138 -17.88 2.32 11.75
CA VAL A 138 -18.53 3.62 11.96
C VAL A 138 -17.84 4.34 13.12
N GLU A 139 -17.61 3.64 14.22
CA GLU A 139 -16.88 4.19 15.37
C GLU A 139 -15.43 4.53 14.99
N LEU A 140 -14.78 3.67 14.19
CA LEU A 140 -13.42 3.89 13.72
C LEU A 140 -13.32 5.16 12.86
N GLU A 141 -14.25 5.37 11.93
CA GLU A 141 -14.30 6.59 11.12
C GLU A 141 -14.46 7.83 11.99
N LYS A 142 -15.39 7.80 12.95
CA LYS A 142 -15.59 8.91 13.89
C LYS A 142 -14.33 9.21 14.70
N LYS A 143 -13.63 8.19 15.21
CA LYS A 143 -12.37 8.37 15.96
C LYS A 143 -11.31 9.10 15.14
N ILE A 144 -11.27 8.87 13.84
CA ILE A 144 -10.32 9.52 12.93
C ILE A 144 -10.71 10.96 12.66
N GLU A 145 -11.99 11.24 12.44
CA GLU A 145 -12.50 12.61 12.33
C GLU A 145 -12.22 13.43 13.60
N ASP A 146 -12.50 12.85 14.77
CA ASP A 146 -12.24 13.49 16.08
C ASP A 146 -10.73 13.72 16.29
N ALA A 147 -9.87 12.76 15.91
CA ALA A 147 -8.42 12.91 15.98
C ALA A 147 -7.91 14.01 15.07
N LYS A 148 -8.49 14.16 13.87
CA LYS A 148 -8.14 15.22 12.93
C LYS A 148 -8.60 16.59 13.45
N ALA A 149 -9.84 16.70 13.92
CA ALA A 149 -10.38 17.92 14.50
C ALA A 149 -9.59 18.38 15.74
N ALA A 150 -9.09 17.43 16.53
CA ALA A 150 -8.25 17.69 17.69
C ALA A 150 -6.76 17.97 17.34
N GLY A 151 -6.39 17.96 16.05
CA GLY A 151 -5.01 18.18 15.60
C GLY A 151 -4.02 17.09 16.01
N ARG A 152 -4.49 15.89 16.37
CA ARG A 152 -3.63 14.78 16.79
C ARG A 152 -3.00 14.04 15.62
N ILE A 153 -3.57 14.18 14.43
CA ILE A 153 -3.07 13.60 13.18
C ILE A 153 -2.98 14.68 12.10
N ASP A 154 -1.96 14.60 11.26
CA ASP A 154 -1.80 15.46 10.09
C ASP A 154 -2.77 15.08 8.95
N ASP A 155 -2.84 15.93 7.91
CA ASP A 155 -3.71 15.71 6.74
C ASP A 155 -3.40 14.42 5.97
N GLU A 156 -2.12 14.05 5.89
CA GLU A 156 -1.68 12.88 5.12
C GLU A 156 -2.10 11.59 5.84
N THR A 157 -1.87 11.52 7.14
CA THR A 157 -2.28 10.43 8.02
C THR A 157 -3.80 10.29 8.01
N TYR A 158 -4.54 11.40 8.09
CA TYR A 158 -6.00 11.40 7.99
C TYR A 158 -6.47 10.83 6.64
N ALA A 159 -5.95 11.35 5.52
CA ALA A 159 -6.34 10.91 4.19
C ALA A 159 -6.08 9.41 3.98
N LYS A 160 -4.93 8.91 4.43
CA LYS A 160 -4.58 7.49 4.36
C LYS A 160 -5.58 6.63 5.13
N MET A 161 -5.80 6.94 6.41
CA MET A 161 -6.67 6.10 7.23
C MET A 161 -8.13 6.15 6.77
N ARG A 162 -8.63 7.32 6.37
CA ARG A 162 -9.96 7.47 5.78
C ARG A 162 -10.10 6.61 4.52
N HIS A 163 -9.08 6.58 3.67
CA HIS A 163 -9.08 5.73 2.48
C HIS A 163 -9.15 4.24 2.83
N GLU A 164 -8.36 3.79 3.81
CA GLU A 164 -8.39 2.40 4.28
C GLU A 164 -9.75 2.00 4.86
N ILE A 165 -10.38 2.86 5.66
CA ILE A 165 -11.75 2.63 6.18
C ILE A 165 -12.75 2.53 5.03
N THR A 166 -12.62 3.38 4.01
CA THR A 166 -13.51 3.33 2.84
C THR A 166 -13.39 1.97 2.12
N ILE A 167 -12.17 1.47 1.95
CA ILE A 167 -11.92 0.13 1.38
C ILE A 167 -12.57 -0.95 2.25
N MET A 168 -12.37 -0.90 3.57
CA MET A 168 -12.96 -1.86 4.51
C MET A 168 -14.49 -1.88 4.43
N LYS A 169 -15.13 -0.71 4.35
CA LYS A 169 -16.59 -0.60 4.23
C LYS A 169 -17.11 -1.22 2.92
N HIS A 170 -16.51 -0.87 1.78
CA HIS A 170 -16.90 -1.47 0.50
C HIS A 170 -16.69 -3.00 0.49
N ALA A 171 -15.57 -3.48 1.05
CA ALA A 171 -15.33 -4.92 1.17
C ALA A 171 -16.38 -5.59 2.06
N TRP A 172 -16.75 -4.98 3.19
CA TRP A 172 -17.80 -5.48 4.07
C TRP A 172 -19.16 -5.58 3.38
N GLU A 173 -19.55 -4.55 2.64
CA GLU A 173 -20.79 -4.53 1.86
C GLU A 173 -20.83 -5.66 0.83
N LEU A 174 -19.76 -5.81 0.03
CA LEU A 174 -19.67 -6.88 -0.97
C LEU A 174 -19.71 -8.28 -0.35
N LEU A 175 -18.98 -8.49 0.74
CA LEU A 175 -18.96 -9.78 1.45
C LEU A 175 -20.30 -10.10 2.11
N SER A 176 -21.06 -9.09 2.51
CA SER A 176 -22.41 -9.27 3.06
C SER A 176 -23.45 -9.68 2.00
N LEU A 177 -23.20 -9.35 0.73
CA LEU A 177 -24.09 -9.70 -0.39
C LEU A 177 -23.91 -11.15 -0.89
N ILE A 178 -22.71 -11.72 -0.75
CA ILE A 178 -22.33 -13.01 -1.39
C ILE A 178 -22.29 -14.15 -0.36
N SER A 179 -22.84 -13.96 0.85
CA SER A 179 -22.85 -15.03 1.86
C SER A 179 -23.52 -16.27 1.28
N PRO A 180 -22.87 -17.46 1.29
CA PRO A 180 -23.59 -18.71 1.09
C PRO A 180 -24.75 -18.66 2.06
N THR A 181 -25.98 -18.83 1.56
CA THR A 181 -27.14 -18.97 2.43
C THR A 181 -26.78 -20.06 3.44
N ASP A 182 -26.57 -19.67 4.70
CA ASP A 182 -26.49 -20.58 5.84
C ASP A 182 -27.89 -21.17 6.07
N LYS A 183 -28.39 -21.93 5.08
CA LYS A 183 -29.64 -22.67 5.10
C LYS A 183 -29.56 -23.79 4.06
N VAL A 184 -29.10 -24.96 4.49
CA VAL A 184 -29.89 -26.21 4.56
C VAL A 184 -29.38 -27.02 5.73
#